data_AF-A0A946U9P8-F1
#
_entry.id   AF-A0A946U9P8-F1
#
_cell.length_a   1.000
_cell.length_b   1.000
_cell.length_c   1.000
_cell.angle_alpha   90.00
_cell.angle_beta   90.00
_cell.angle_gamma   90.00
#
_symmetry.space_group_name_H-M   'P 1'
#
loop_
_entity.id
_entity.type
_entity.pdbx_description
1 polymer ?
#
loop_
_entity_poly.entity_id
_entity_poly.type
_entity_poly.pdbx_seq_one_letter_code
_entity_poly.pdbx_strand_id
1 'polypeptide(L)'
;MLECRLKRYAAYFRGWCQAFGEHEGIHVEEDGIDWLLADSQVGLVLPRPMIKPLYREVLLHEEAPPLTFSLNGVQIGSLEFPLANQREVEALNAMESLMTAGEECHLFLTSHLLYGGGNRIITFSCNKPLAIIYKEIGNMRIRLEPAG
;
A
#
# COMPACT_ATOMS: atom_id res chain seq x y z
N MET A 1 4.45 -3.64 -18.66
CA MET A 1 3.85 -4.27 -17.47
C MET A 1 4.98 -4.74 -16.59
N LEU A 2 5.12 -4.12 -15.43
CA LEU A 2 6.11 -4.49 -14.42
C LEU A 2 5.45 -5.44 -13.41
N GLU A 3 6.10 -6.55 -13.08
CA GLU A 3 5.63 -7.50 -12.08
C GLU A 3 6.77 -7.85 -11.13
N CYS A 4 6.53 -7.74 -9.82
CA CYS A 4 7.49 -8.18 -8.81
C CYS A 4 6.80 -8.87 -7.63
N ARG A 5 7.61 -9.48 -6.75
CA ARG A 5 7.15 -10.10 -5.51
C ARG A 5 7.54 -9.22 -4.34
N LEU A 6 6.57 -8.92 -3.49
CA LEU A 6 6.78 -8.22 -2.23
C LEU A 6 6.60 -9.17 -1.05
N LYS A 7 7.29 -8.89 0.05
CA LYS A 7 7.08 -9.56 1.34
C LYS A 7 5.97 -8.86 2.11
N ARG A 8 5.02 -9.63 2.62
CA ARG A 8 3.91 -9.13 3.43
C ARG A 8 4.18 -9.33 4.90
N TYR A 9 3.74 -8.37 5.71
CA TYR A 9 3.86 -8.43 7.15
C TYR A 9 2.54 -8.08 7.84
N ALA A 10 2.26 -8.78 8.95
CA ALA A 10 1.18 -8.45 9.86
C ALA A 10 1.73 -8.11 11.24
N ALA A 11 1.05 -7.22 11.96
CA ALA A 11 1.39 -6.92 13.34
C ALA A 11 1.17 -8.15 14.24
N TYR A 12 2.07 -8.38 15.20
CA TYR A 12 1.88 -9.40 16.25
C TYR A 12 0.65 -9.11 17.10
N PHE A 13 0.45 -7.83 17.43
CA PHE A 13 -0.59 -7.37 18.33
C PHE A 13 -1.68 -6.64 17.55
N ARG A 14 -2.94 -7.00 17.82
CA ARG A 14 -4.09 -6.39 17.16
C ARG A 14 -4.10 -4.88 17.40
N GLY A 15 -4.23 -4.12 16.32
CA GLY A 15 -4.34 -2.66 16.36
C GLY A 15 -2.99 -1.95 16.37
N TRP A 16 -1.88 -2.65 16.58
CA TRP A 16 -0.55 -2.06 16.50
C TRP A 16 -0.13 -1.80 15.06
N CYS A 17 0.58 -0.69 14.88
CA CYS A 17 1.22 -0.32 13.64
C CYS A 17 2.30 0.73 13.94
N GLN A 18 3.39 0.71 13.19
CA GLN A 18 4.37 1.80 13.20
C GLN A 18 3.77 3.05 12.53
N ALA A 19 4.32 4.22 12.88
CA ALA A 19 3.99 5.44 12.17
C ALA A 19 4.54 5.40 10.74
N PHE A 20 3.83 6.00 9.78
CA PHE A 20 4.33 6.15 8.41
C PHE A 20 5.60 7.00 8.39
N GLY A 21 5.59 8.15 9.07
CA GLY A 21 6.70 9.10 9.11
C GLY A 21 6.43 10.35 8.26
N GLU A 22 7.47 11.11 7.99
CA GLU A 22 7.43 12.30 7.12
C GLU A 22 7.12 11.89 5.67
N HIS A 23 6.31 12.71 5.00
CA HIS A 23 5.81 12.42 3.67
C HIS A 23 5.19 13.65 3.01
N GLU A 24 5.05 13.59 1.69
CA GLU A 24 4.18 14.46 0.90
C GLU A 24 2.85 13.76 0.64
N GLY A 25 1.73 14.50 0.73
CA GLY A 25 0.38 13.96 0.58
C GLY A 25 -0.25 14.37 -0.75
N ILE A 26 -0.79 13.40 -1.48
CA ILE A 26 -1.68 13.64 -2.62
C ILE A 26 -3.10 13.31 -2.16
N HIS A 27 -3.89 14.37 -1.95
CA HIS A 27 -5.28 14.24 -1.52
C HIS A 27 -6.23 14.18 -2.72
N VAL A 28 -7.09 13.16 -2.76
CA VAL A 28 -8.10 12.96 -3.80
C VAL A 28 -9.49 13.18 -3.20
N GLU A 29 -10.12 14.30 -3.56
CA GLU A 29 -11.38 14.75 -2.94
C GLU A 29 -12.59 13.84 -3.25
N GLU A 30 -12.58 13.09 -4.36
CA GLU A 30 -13.75 12.35 -4.84
C GLU A 30 -13.95 10.98 -4.16
N ASP A 31 -12.88 10.21 -3.95
CA ASP A 31 -12.98 8.81 -3.46
C ASP A 31 -12.50 8.63 -2.00
N GLY A 32 -11.94 9.68 -1.39
CA GLY A 32 -11.44 9.66 -0.02
C GLY A 32 -10.23 8.73 0.18
N ILE A 33 -9.49 8.49 -0.91
CA ILE A 33 -8.25 7.72 -0.94
C ILE A 33 -7.10 8.70 -1.11
N ASP A 34 -6.24 8.80 -0.10
CA ASP A 34 -5.06 9.66 -0.17
C ASP A 34 -3.80 8.84 -0.40
N TRP A 35 -2.85 9.40 -1.12
CA TRP A 35 -1.53 8.82 -1.31
C TRP A 35 -0.48 9.57 -0.50
N LEU A 36 0.46 8.84 0.06
CA LEU A 36 1.59 9.36 0.81
C LEU A 36 2.88 8.99 0.09
N LEU A 37 3.71 9.97 -0.25
CA LEU A 37 4.96 9.76 -0.94
C LEU A 37 6.13 10.09 -0.01
N ALA A 38 7.12 9.21 0.05
CA ALA A 38 8.39 9.42 0.74
C ALA A 38 9.51 8.67 -0.02
N ASP A 39 10.77 9.03 0.26
CA ASP A 39 11.95 8.56 -0.50
C ASP A 39 12.02 7.04 -0.70
N SER A 40 11.59 6.26 0.29
CA SER A 40 11.71 4.80 0.31
C SER A 40 10.40 4.08 0.62
N GLN A 41 9.28 4.81 0.57
CA GLN A 41 7.97 4.21 0.81
C GLN A 41 6.82 5.02 0.19
N VAL A 42 5.80 4.30 -0.24
CA VAL A 42 4.53 4.85 -0.70
C VAL A 42 3.42 4.31 0.20
N GLY A 43 2.52 5.20 0.61
CA GLY A 43 1.38 4.89 1.46
C GLY A 43 0.07 5.10 0.70
N LEU A 44 -0.88 4.21 0.92
CA LEU A 44 -2.26 4.40 0.51
C LEU A 44 -3.15 4.49 1.74
N VAL A 45 -3.68 5.69 2.00
CA VAL A 45 -4.65 5.95 3.05
C VAL A 45 -6.01 5.51 2.54
N LEU A 46 -6.52 4.41 3.09
CA LEU A 46 -7.84 3.93 2.73
C LEU A 46 -8.92 4.46 3.68
N PRO A 47 -10.12 4.77 3.16
CA PRO A 47 -11.26 5.11 4.01
C PRO A 47 -11.68 3.90 4.84
N ARG A 48 -12.21 4.16 6.04
CA ARG A 48 -12.59 3.13 7.03
C ARG A 48 -13.39 1.94 6.47
N PRO A 49 -14.38 2.12 5.57
CA PRO A 49 -15.15 1.00 5.01
C PRO A 49 -14.28 -0.01 4.26
N MET A 50 -13.17 0.42 3.65
CA MET A 50 -12.28 -0.43 2.85
C MET A 50 -11.24 -1.18 3.70
N ILE A 51 -11.07 -0.82 4.97
CA ILE A 51 -10.09 -1.47 5.86
C ILE A 51 -10.38 -2.95 6.06
N LYS A 52 -11.64 -3.33 6.33
CA LYS A 52 -11.96 -4.75 6.57
C LYS A 52 -11.79 -5.62 5.31
N PRO A 53 -12.28 -5.21 4.12
CA PRO A 53 -11.95 -5.87 2.86
C PRO A 53 -10.45 -5.99 2.63
N LEU A 54 -9.70 -4.89 2.81
CA LEU A 54 -8.25 -4.88 2.65
C LEU A 54 -7.57 -5.91 3.54
N TYR A 55 -7.89 -5.93 4.84
CA TYR A 55 -7.33 -6.91 5.77
C TYR A 55 -7.58 -8.34 5.29
N ARG A 56 -8.77 -8.61 4.75
CA ARG A 56 -9.12 -9.93 4.21
C ARG A 56 -8.21 -10.30 3.05
N GLU A 57 -8.14 -9.45 2.04
CA GLU A 57 -7.39 -9.77 0.81
C GLU A 57 -5.87 -9.77 1.04
N VAL A 58 -5.35 -8.87 1.87
CA VAL A 58 -3.91 -8.66 2.00
C VAL A 58 -3.27 -9.44 3.14
N LEU A 59 -3.97 -9.62 4.27
CA LEU A 59 -3.33 -10.10 5.50
C LEU A 59 -3.81 -11.46 6.00
N LEU A 60 -4.98 -11.95 5.56
CA LEU A 60 -5.53 -13.21 6.08
C LEU A 60 -5.01 -14.45 5.34
N HIS A 61 -4.66 -14.33 4.06
CA HIS A 61 -4.32 -15.47 3.22
C HIS A 61 -2.81 -15.71 3.16
N GLU A 62 -2.40 -16.99 3.19
CA GLU A 62 -1.01 -17.42 2.97
C GLU A 62 -0.57 -17.08 1.54
N GLU A 63 -1.45 -17.33 0.57
CA GLU A 63 -1.34 -16.81 -0.79
C GLU A 63 -2.32 -15.66 -0.97
N ALA A 64 -1.82 -14.43 -0.94
CA ALA A 64 -2.65 -13.26 -1.21
C ALA A 64 -2.89 -13.13 -2.73
N PRO A 65 -4.09 -12.68 -3.16
CA PRO A 65 -4.33 -12.33 -4.55
C PRO A 65 -3.32 -11.28 -5.04
N PRO A 66 -3.07 -11.20 -6.35
CA PRO A 66 -2.22 -10.15 -6.89
C PRO A 66 -2.83 -8.76 -6.61
N LEU A 67 -1.94 -7.82 -6.29
CA LEU A 67 -2.26 -6.40 -6.27
C LEU A 67 -1.89 -5.81 -7.63
N THR A 68 -2.87 -5.25 -8.33
CA THR A 68 -2.68 -4.67 -9.66
C THR A 68 -2.97 -3.18 -9.62
N PHE A 69 -2.02 -2.38 -10.10
CA PHE A 69 -2.18 -0.97 -10.37
C PHE A 69 -2.33 -0.79 -11.89
N SER A 70 -3.43 -0.16 -12.30
CA SER A 70 -3.74 0.16 -13.70
C SER A 70 -4.24 1.59 -13.80
N LEU A 71 -4.33 2.13 -15.01
CA LEU A 71 -4.96 3.44 -15.24
C LEU A 71 -6.42 3.50 -14.78
N ASN A 72 -7.12 2.37 -14.71
CA ASN A 72 -8.52 2.31 -14.31
C ASN A 72 -8.69 2.28 -12.79
N GLY A 73 -7.63 1.97 -12.04
CA GLY A 73 -7.79 1.64 -10.62
C GLY A 73 -6.73 0.73 -10.05
N VAL A 74 -6.88 0.51 -8.76
CA VAL A 74 -6.15 -0.50 -7.99
C VAL A 74 -7.09 -1.65 -7.69
N GLN A 75 -6.60 -2.87 -7.90
CA GLN A 75 -7.34 -4.10 -7.63
C GLN A 75 -6.54 -5.04 -6.73
N ILE A 76 -7.18 -5.58 -5.70
CA ILE A 76 -6.66 -6.64 -4.84
C ILE A 76 -7.77 -7.66 -4.58
N GLY A 77 -7.72 -8.82 -5.24
CA GLY A 77 -8.77 -9.82 -5.10
C GLY A 77 -10.14 -9.25 -5.47
N SER A 78 -11.06 -9.18 -4.50
CA SER A 78 -12.39 -8.57 -4.70
C SER A 78 -12.47 -7.09 -4.30
N LEU A 79 -11.38 -6.48 -3.84
CA LEU A 79 -11.31 -5.06 -3.53
C LEU A 79 -10.84 -4.32 -4.78
N GLU A 80 -11.61 -3.33 -5.20
CA GLU A 80 -11.29 -2.48 -6.35
C GLU A 80 -11.67 -1.04 -6.02
N PHE A 81 -10.83 -0.10 -6.43
CA PHE A 81 -11.11 1.33 -6.34
C PHE A 81 -10.44 2.07 -7.49
N PRO A 82 -11.10 3.10 -8.04
CA PRO A 82 -10.58 3.84 -9.18
C PRO A 82 -9.36 4.67 -8.83
N LEU A 83 -8.54 4.97 -9.85
CA LEU A 83 -7.63 6.10 -9.85
C LEU A 83 -8.32 7.19 -10.67
N ALA A 84 -8.95 8.13 -10.00
CA ALA A 84 -9.77 9.14 -10.65
C ALA A 84 -8.91 10.22 -11.35
N ASN A 85 -7.66 10.43 -10.92
CA ASN A 85 -7.02 11.74 -11.10
C ASN A 85 -5.61 11.70 -11.72
N GLN A 86 -5.29 12.73 -12.52
CA GLN A 86 -3.96 12.94 -13.08
C GLN A 86 -2.85 13.05 -12.00
N ARG A 87 -3.20 13.46 -10.78
CA ARG A 87 -2.27 13.51 -9.64
C ARG A 87 -1.81 12.13 -9.18
N GLU A 88 -2.59 11.09 -9.44
CA GLU A 88 -2.24 9.72 -9.05
C GLU A 88 -1.19 9.10 -9.97
N VAL A 89 -0.93 9.71 -11.14
CA VAL A 89 0.21 9.35 -12.01
C VAL A 89 1.53 9.50 -11.26
N GLU A 90 1.67 10.52 -10.41
CA GLU A 90 2.87 10.71 -9.59
C GLU A 90 3.06 9.57 -8.58
N ALA A 91 1.95 9.12 -7.98
CA ALA A 91 1.98 7.98 -7.08
C ALA A 91 2.29 6.66 -7.80
N LEU A 92 1.78 6.47 -9.02
CA LEU A 92 2.13 5.32 -9.86
C LEU A 92 3.61 5.33 -10.25
N ASN A 93 4.18 6.50 -10.59
CA ASN A 93 5.60 6.65 -10.89
C ASN A 93 6.47 6.37 -9.65
N ALA A 94 6.03 6.79 -8.46
CA ALA A 94 6.70 6.47 -7.20
C ALA A 94 6.66 4.96 -6.90
N MET A 95 5.52 4.30 -7.15
CA MET A 95 5.40 2.84 -7.07
C MET A 95 6.31 2.12 -8.06
N GLU A 96 6.39 2.60 -9.30
CA GLU A 96 7.30 2.05 -10.32
C GLU A 96 8.75 2.18 -9.86
N SER A 97 9.13 3.35 -9.33
CA SER A 97 10.48 3.62 -8.83
C SER A 97 10.84 2.70 -7.66
N LEU A 98 9.94 2.51 -6.70
CA LEU A 98 10.12 1.55 -5.60
C LEU A 98 10.31 0.12 -6.11
N MET A 99 9.52 -0.30 -7.10
CA MET A 99 9.56 -1.66 -7.65
C MET A 99 10.79 -1.91 -8.53
N THR A 100 11.37 -0.87 -9.13
CA THR A 100 12.52 -0.95 -10.03
C THR A 100 13.86 -0.64 -9.34
N ALA A 101 13.84 -0.19 -8.09
CA ALA A 101 15.04 0.12 -7.30
C ALA A 101 15.99 -1.09 -7.09
N GLY A 102 15.55 -2.31 -7.40
CA GLY A 102 16.35 -3.53 -7.23
C GLY A 102 16.44 -4.02 -5.78
N GLU A 103 15.79 -3.31 -4.85
CA GLU A 103 15.68 -3.66 -3.44
C GLU A 103 14.47 -4.56 -3.17
N GLU A 104 14.46 -5.22 -2.02
CA GLU A 104 13.32 -6.03 -1.60
C GLU A 104 12.16 -5.13 -1.16
N CYS A 105 10.99 -5.29 -1.78
CA CYS A 105 9.81 -4.52 -1.42
C CYS A 105 9.00 -5.20 -0.31
N HIS A 106 8.51 -4.41 0.63
CA HIS A 106 7.78 -4.83 1.81
C HIS A 106 6.41 -4.18 1.85
N LEU A 107 5.38 -4.95 2.19
CA LEU A 107 4.03 -4.49 2.43
C LEU A 107 3.64 -4.70 3.89
N PHE A 108 3.24 -3.61 4.54
CA PHE A 108 2.72 -3.64 5.91
C PHE A 108 1.76 -2.48 6.16
N LEU A 109 1.00 -2.56 7.25
CA LEU A 109 0.08 -1.49 7.62
C LEU A 109 0.75 -0.49 8.56
N THR A 110 0.68 0.79 8.24
CA THR A 110 1.12 1.89 9.12
C THR A 110 -0.06 2.77 9.53
N SER A 111 0.23 3.79 10.32
CA SER A 111 -0.71 4.84 10.71
C SER A 111 -0.04 6.20 10.67
N HIS A 112 -0.83 7.27 10.62
CA HIS A 112 -0.32 8.62 10.72
C HIS A 112 -1.37 9.52 11.38
N LEU A 113 -0.93 10.44 12.26
CA LEU A 113 -1.82 11.24 13.10
C LEU A 113 -2.76 12.14 12.28
N LEU A 114 -2.24 12.74 11.21
CA LEU A 114 -2.98 13.69 10.36
C LEU A 114 -4.15 13.04 9.59
N TYR A 115 -4.13 11.72 9.39
CA TYR A 115 -5.15 11.01 8.61
C TYR A 115 -6.20 10.34 9.51
N GLY A 116 -6.32 10.80 10.76
CA GLY A 116 -7.36 10.39 11.71
C GLY A 116 -7.09 9.06 12.40
N GLY A 117 -7.46 8.99 13.69
CA GLY A 117 -7.39 7.76 14.48
C GLY A 117 -8.30 6.68 13.91
N GLY A 118 -7.74 5.64 13.30
CA GLY A 118 -8.50 4.48 12.80
C GLY A 118 -8.37 4.22 11.30
N ASN A 119 -7.88 5.19 10.53
CA ASN A 119 -7.46 4.90 9.16
C ASN A 119 -6.16 4.07 9.23
N ARG A 120 -6.02 3.15 8.28
CA ARG A 120 -4.81 2.34 8.12
C ARG A 120 -4.25 2.64 6.74
N ILE A 121 -2.94 2.76 6.71
CA ILE A 121 -2.20 3.07 5.50
C ILE A 121 -1.60 1.75 5.03
N ILE A 122 -1.88 1.34 3.79
CA ILE A 122 -1.10 0.28 3.16
C ILE A 122 0.23 0.91 2.77
N THR A 123 1.31 0.39 3.32
CA THR A 123 2.64 0.91 3.05
C THR A 123 3.41 -0.09 2.22
N PHE A 124 3.93 0.39 1.09
CA PHE A 124 4.96 -0.25 0.28
C PHE A 124 6.28 0.40 0.63
N SER A 125 7.31 -0.37 0.99
CA SER A 125 8.60 0.21 1.35
C SER A 125 9.76 -0.70 0.96
N CYS A 126 10.88 -0.11 0.59
CA CYS A 126 12.15 -0.83 0.47
C CYS A 126 12.80 -1.09 1.85
N ASN A 127 12.32 -0.40 2.90
CA ASN A 127 12.77 -0.62 4.27
C ASN A 127 11.91 -1.68 4.97
N LYS A 128 12.59 -2.63 5.62
CA LYS A 128 11.91 -3.66 6.40
C LYS A 128 11.15 -3.05 7.58
N PRO A 129 9.90 -3.47 7.86
CA PRO A 129 9.17 -2.96 9.02
C PRO A 129 9.81 -3.38 10.35
N LEU A 130 9.48 -2.67 11.42
CA LEU A 130 10.02 -2.92 12.75
C LEU A 130 9.68 -4.33 13.25
N ALA A 131 10.69 -5.19 13.39
CA ALA A 131 10.52 -6.61 13.74
C ALA A 131 9.86 -6.84 15.11
N ILE A 132 9.87 -5.86 16.02
CA ILE A 132 9.15 -5.93 17.30
C ILE A 132 7.63 -5.78 17.15
N ILE A 133 7.17 -5.13 16.08
CA ILE A 133 5.75 -4.91 15.80
C ILE A 133 5.25 -5.96 14.81
N TYR A 134 6.06 -6.36 13.83
CA TYR A 134 5.61 -7.13 12.66
C TYR A 134 6.28 -8.50 12.53
N LYS A 135 5.51 -9.46 12.02
CA LYS A 135 5.97 -10.75 11.49
C LYS A 135 5.75 -10.83 10.00
N GLU A 136 6.68 -11.46 9.29
CA GLU A 136 6.48 -11.85 7.89
C GLU A 136 5.38 -12.92 7.82
N ILE A 137 4.43 -12.75 6.90
CA ILE A 137 3.28 -13.65 6.73
C ILE A 137 3.21 -14.28 5.33
N GLY A 138 4.19 -14.02 4.49
CA GLY A 138 4.30 -14.58 3.14
C GLY A 138 4.59 -13.52 2.10
N ASN A 139 4.37 -13.88 0.84
CA ASN A 139 4.62 -12.99 -0.29
C ASN A 139 3.33 -12.61 -0.99
N MET A 140 3.40 -11.60 -1.85
CA MET A 140 2.32 -11.18 -2.75
C MET A 140 2.93 -10.73 -4.08
N ARG A 141 2.19 -10.92 -5.16
CA ARG A 141 2.57 -10.38 -6.47
C ARG A 141 1.97 -8.99 -6.61
N ILE A 142 2.78 -8.07 -7.08
CA ILE A 142 2.36 -6.73 -7.44
C ILE A 142 2.59 -6.54 -8.94
N ARG A 143 1.59 -5.97 -9.61
CA ARG A 143 1.60 -5.69 -11.04
C ARG A 143 1.33 -4.22 -11.26
N LEU A 144 2.15 -3.59 -12.09
CA LEU A 144 1.96 -2.22 -12.54
C LEU A 144 1.82 -2.23 -14.06
N GLU A 145 0.64 -1.84 -14.53
CA GLU A 145 0.39 -1.63 -15.94
C GLU A 145 1.01 -0.29 -16.37
N PRO A 146 1.58 -0.19 -17.59
CA PRO A 146 2.15 1.07 -18.05
C PRO A 146 1.08 2.17 -18.04
N ALA A 147 1.42 3.32 -17.46
CA ALA A 147 0.71 4.55 -17.81
C ALA A 147 1.06 4.84 -19.28
N GLY A 148 0.06 4.79 -20.16
CA GLY A 148 0.24 4.98 -21.61
C GLY A 148 0.78 6.34 -22.00
#